data_AF-A0A724WM64-F1
#
_entry.id   AF-A0A724WM64-F1
#
_cell.length_a   1.000
_cell.length_b   1.000
_cell.length_c   1.000
_cell.angle_alpha   90.00
_cell.angle_beta   90.00
_cell.angle_gamma   90.00
#
_symmetry.space_group_name_H-M   'P 1'
#
loop_
_entity.id
_entity.type
_entity.pdbx_description
1 polymer ?
#
loop_
_entity_poly.entity_id
_entity_poly.type
_entity_poly.pdbx_seq_one_letter_code
_entity_poly.pdbx_strand_id
1 'polypeptide(L)'
;FSFPSFRNFLEDVILQSEILKERKKEEKETVMRFQRIGVISALLAASILTGCAEPDQVPPLNQLHTRWIDDITAEDGAEPDAIVQRIKAEDFSEQDSFEADFRRHVTFYFKDGTKAHPTEGDIWSSVALGNHAYVTLHYPKGADRIAVLEYTKQEKNWILKGGLHDDVQNIKKDDGSTRGLNLPFSTFQSIMSSLTLNGDDSVWFFHTKSQTILLTVVPKQDVQGEDWKETTLANGQTAYFEQKQGKANLYYVEDNQTVPLSGNVSLAQLKKMARSIAPVDSADFPYS
;
A
#
# COMPACT_ATOMS: atom_id res chain seq x y z
N PHE A 1 -44.76 -6.43 -39.53
CA PHE A 1 -43.36 -6.55 -39.08
C PHE A 1 -43.04 -8.02 -38.88
N SER A 2 -42.19 -8.55 -39.75
CA SER A 2 -41.70 -9.94 -39.73
C SER A 2 -40.68 -10.09 -38.60
N PHE A 3 -40.80 -11.14 -37.80
CA PHE A 3 -39.84 -11.53 -36.77
C PHE A 3 -39.00 -12.71 -37.28
N PRO A 4 -37.77 -12.52 -37.75
CA PRO A 4 -36.81 -13.59 -37.96
C PRO A 4 -35.79 -13.55 -36.82
N SER A 5 -35.97 -14.35 -35.75
CA SER A 5 -34.91 -14.49 -34.73
C SER A 5 -35.06 -15.67 -33.78
N PHE A 6 -36.22 -16.33 -33.69
CA PHE A 6 -36.40 -17.38 -32.67
C PHE A 6 -35.82 -18.75 -33.08
N ARG A 7 -35.71 -19.02 -34.38
CA ARG A 7 -35.21 -20.31 -34.90
C ARG A 7 -33.69 -20.45 -34.75
N ASN A 8 -32.94 -19.37 -34.99
CA ASN A 8 -31.48 -19.39 -34.87
C ASN A 8 -31.02 -19.53 -33.40
N PHE A 9 -31.79 -18.97 -32.45
CA PHE A 9 -31.49 -19.10 -31.03
C PHE A 9 -31.66 -20.53 -30.50
N LEU A 10 -32.66 -21.27 -31.01
CA LEU A 10 -32.89 -22.66 -30.63
C LEU A 10 -31.83 -23.61 -31.21
N GLU A 11 -31.34 -23.35 -32.43
CA GLU A 11 -30.28 -24.16 -33.04
C GLU A 11 -28.93 -23.98 -32.32
N ASP A 12 -28.58 -22.77 -31.87
CA ASP A 12 -27.36 -22.51 -31.08
C ASP A 12 -27.40 -23.17 -29.68
N VAL A 13 -28.55 -23.18 -29.01
CA VAL A 13 -28.69 -23.81 -27.69
C VAL A 13 -28.58 -25.34 -27.79
N ILE A 14 -29.10 -25.94 -28.86
CA ILE A 14 -28.99 -27.39 -29.09
C ILE A 14 -27.53 -27.77 -29.35
N LEU A 15 -26.81 -27.01 -30.19
CA LEU A 15 -25.40 -27.27 -30.50
C LEU A 15 -24.49 -27.16 -29.27
N GLN A 16 -24.70 -26.15 -28.42
CA GLN A 16 -23.98 -25.99 -27.15
C GLN A 16 -24.24 -27.16 -26.18
N SER A 17 -25.46 -27.71 -26.17
CA SER A 17 -25.82 -28.83 -25.29
C SER A 17 -25.18 -30.17 -25.71
N GLU A 18 -24.97 -30.40 -27.02
CA GLU A 18 -24.29 -31.59 -27.53
C GLU A 18 -22.78 -31.53 -27.28
N ILE A 19 -22.16 -30.36 -27.45
CA ILE A 19 -20.73 -30.16 -27.13
C ILE A 19 -20.46 -30.38 -25.64
N LEU A 20 -21.38 -29.96 -24.75
CA LEU A 20 -21.23 -30.17 -23.31
C LEU A 20 -21.43 -31.64 -22.89
N LYS A 21 -22.24 -32.41 -23.64
CA LYS A 21 -22.44 -33.85 -23.42
C LYS A 21 -21.21 -34.67 -23.80
N GLU A 22 -20.56 -34.36 -24.92
CA GLU A 22 -19.35 -35.08 -25.34
C GLU A 22 -18.15 -34.78 -24.41
N ARG A 23 -17.96 -33.53 -23.96
CA ARG A 23 -16.89 -33.22 -22.97
C ARG A 23 -17.07 -33.95 -21.64
N LYS A 24 -18.30 -34.09 -21.15
CA LYS A 24 -18.58 -34.85 -19.90
C LYS A 24 -18.42 -36.37 -20.07
N LYS A 25 -18.40 -36.88 -21.31
CA LYS A 25 -18.17 -38.30 -21.62
C LYS A 25 -16.68 -38.63 -21.68
N GLU A 26 -15.85 -37.76 -22.26
CA GLU A 26 -14.38 -37.88 -22.25
C GLU A 26 -13.80 -37.71 -20.83
N GLU A 27 -14.37 -36.82 -20.01
CA GLU A 27 -13.92 -36.63 -18.62
C GLU A 27 -14.27 -37.83 -17.71
N LYS A 28 -15.37 -38.55 -17.99
CA LYS A 28 -15.75 -39.79 -17.27
C LYS A 28 -14.94 -41.02 -17.69
N GLU A 29 -14.46 -41.11 -18.93
CA GLU A 29 -13.58 -42.20 -19.37
C GLU A 29 -12.14 -42.04 -18.88
N THR A 30 -11.70 -40.79 -18.62
CA THR A 30 -10.36 -40.51 -18.09
C THR A 30 -10.26 -40.77 -16.58
N VAL A 31 -11.36 -40.66 -15.84
CA VAL A 31 -11.41 -40.88 -14.38
C VAL A 31 -11.57 -42.36 -13.97
N MET A 32 -12.02 -43.25 -14.87
CA MET A 32 -12.22 -44.68 -14.55
C MET A 32 -10.99 -45.59 -14.77
N ARG A 33 -9.83 -45.06 -15.16
CA ARG A 33 -8.62 -45.87 -15.42
C ARG A 33 -7.52 -45.87 -14.35
N PHE A 34 -7.74 -45.23 -13.19
CA PHE A 34 -6.76 -45.21 -12.09
C PHE A 34 -7.34 -45.69 -10.74
N GLN A 35 -8.14 -46.74 -10.77
CA GLN A 35 -8.41 -47.57 -9.57
C GLN A 35 -7.98 -49.01 -9.82
N ARG A 36 -6.76 -49.35 -9.38
CA ARG A 36 -6.39 -50.62 -8.74
C ARG A 36 -4.89 -50.61 -8.43
N ILE A 37 -4.61 -50.33 -7.17
CA ILE A 37 -3.31 -50.54 -6.52
C ILE A 37 -3.12 -52.05 -6.39
N GLY A 38 -1.96 -52.56 -6.82
CA GLY A 38 -1.58 -53.96 -6.64
C GLY A 38 -0.15 -54.30 -7.09
N VAL A 39 0.79 -54.26 -6.13
CA VAL A 39 1.83 -55.30 -5.88
C VAL A 39 3.03 -55.45 -6.86
N ILE A 40 4.21 -55.07 -6.33
CA ILE A 40 5.57 -55.66 -6.42
C ILE A 40 6.47 -55.43 -7.67
N SER A 41 7.58 -54.71 -7.38
CA SER A 41 9.00 -54.82 -7.78
C SER A 41 9.43 -55.48 -9.10
N ALA A 42 10.31 -54.79 -9.86
CA ALA A 42 11.75 -55.10 -10.00
C ALA A 42 12.36 -54.70 -11.37
N LEU A 43 13.49 -53.92 -11.32
CA LEU A 43 14.58 -53.77 -12.33
C LEU A 43 14.18 -53.23 -13.74
N LEU A 44 14.91 -52.40 -14.49
CA LEU A 44 16.34 -52.12 -14.63
C LEU A 44 16.50 -50.81 -15.45
N ALA A 45 17.56 -50.06 -15.13
CA ALA A 45 18.28 -49.03 -15.89
C ALA A 45 17.72 -48.51 -17.23
N ALA A 46 17.47 -47.19 -17.29
CA ALA A 46 17.80 -46.35 -18.44
C ALA A 46 17.97 -44.89 -18.00
N SER A 47 19.18 -44.38 -18.18
CA SER A 47 19.65 -43.03 -17.86
C SER A 47 18.96 -42.00 -18.75
N ILE A 48 18.11 -41.13 -18.20
CA ILE A 48 17.68 -39.88 -18.86
C ILE A 48 17.56 -38.78 -17.79
N LEU A 49 18.51 -37.83 -17.86
CA LEU A 49 18.42 -36.44 -17.39
C LEU A 49 17.68 -36.21 -16.06
N THR A 50 18.35 -36.43 -14.94
CA THR A 50 17.99 -35.73 -13.69
C THR A 50 18.37 -34.25 -13.83
N GLY A 51 17.50 -33.49 -14.48
CA GLY A 51 17.26 -32.13 -14.03
C GLY A 51 16.69 -32.26 -12.63
N CYS A 52 17.54 -32.21 -11.61
CA CYS A 52 17.08 -31.85 -10.28
C CYS A 52 16.49 -30.45 -10.46
N ALA A 53 15.16 -30.36 -10.52
CA ALA A 53 14.51 -29.14 -10.08
C ALA A 53 15.05 -28.93 -8.66
N GLU A 54 15.94 -27.95 -8.51
CA GLU A 54 16.32 -27.45 -7.21
C GLU A 54 15.02 -27.23 -6.44
N PRO A 55 14.87 -27.80 -5.24
CA PRO A 55 13.75 -27.42 -4.39
C PRO A 55 13.82 -25.90 -4.29
N ASP A 56 12.72 -25.21 -4.61
CA ASP A 56 12.62 -23.74 -4.61
C ASP A 56 13.47 -23.22 -3.46
N GLN A 57 14.62 -22.64 -3.81
CA GLN A 57 15.52 -22.10 -2.80
C GLN A 57 14.70 -21.00 -2.14
N VAL A 58 14.30 -21.24 -0.89
CA VAL A 58 13.87 -20.19 0.02
C VAL A 58 14.95 -19.11 -0.11
N PRO A 59 14.61 -17.87 -0.53
CA PRO A 59 15.61 -16.85 -0.78
C PRO A 59 16.52 -16.73 0.44
N PRO A 60 17.84 -16.60 0.26
CA PRO A 60 18.78 -16.53 1.37
C PRO A 60 18.37 -15.37 2.31
N LEU A 61 18.19 -15.70 3.59
CA LEU A 61 17.61 -14.88 4.67
C LEU A 61 18.45 -13.64 5.06
N ASN A 62 19.31 -13.11 4.18
CA ASN A 62 20.23 -12.00 4.52
C ASN A 62 20.68 -11.15 3.32
N GLN A 63 19.98 -11.19 2.19
CA GLN A 63 20.21 -10.20 1.15
C GLN A 63 19.34 -8.98 1.46
N LEU A 64 19.97 -7.84 1.73
CA LEU A 64 19.27 -6.54 1.75
C LEU A 64 18.70 -6.34 0.35
N HIS A 65 17.38 -6.38 0.20
CA HIS A 65 16.77 -6.17 -1.09
C HIS A 65 16.73 -4.67 -1.38
N THR A 66 16.85 -4.34 -2.66
CA THR A 66 16.64 -2.98 -3.14
C THR A 66 15.29 -2.93 -3.84
N ARG A 67 14.50 -1.92 -3.52
CA ARG A 67 13.26 -1.59 -4.20
C ARG A 67 13.36 -0.26 -4.92
N TRP A 68 12.64 -0.17 -6.03
CA TRP A 68 12.57 1.02 -6.87
C TRP A 68 11.11 1.44 -7.03
N ILE A 69 10.88 2.75 -6.93
CA ILE A 69 9.63 3.39 -7.37
C ILE A 69 10.03 4.32 -8.51
N ASP A 70 9.53 4.06 -9.70
CA ASP A 70 9.72 4.96 -10.83
C ASP A 70 8.75 6.15 -10.69
N ASP A 71 9.25 7.36 -10.93
CA ASP A 71 8.42 8.57 -11.05
C ASP A 71 8.50 9.05 -12.50
N ILE A 72 7.54 8.60 -13.30
CA ILE A 72 7.41 8.97 -14.72
C ILE A 72 6.42 10.12 -14.93
N THR A 73 5.89 10.69 -13.85
CA THR A 73 4.75 11.62 -13.89
C THR A 73 5.15 13.09 -13.87
N ALA A 74 6.39 13.40 -13.50
CA ALA A 74 6.89 14.77 -13.48
C ALA A 74 7.03 15.35 -14.90
N GLU A 75 6.31 16.46 -15.15
CA GLU A 75 6.34 17.19 -16.41
C GLU A 75 7.69 17.88 -16.65
N ASP A 76 8.14 17.92 -17.92
CA ASP A 76 9.37 18.59 -18.35
C ASP A 76 9.34 20.14 -18.22
N GLY A 77 8.29 20.70 -17.57
CA GLY A 77 8.15 22.12 -17.30
C GLY A 77 8.87 22.61 -16.03
N ALA A 78 9.31 21.70 -15.15
CA ALA A 78 10.23 22.01 -14.05
C ALA A 78 11.68 22.15 -14.57
N GLU A 79 12.59 22.73 -13.77
CA GLU A 79 14.02 22.67 -14.10
C GLU A 79 14.42 21.20 -14.36
N PRO A 80 14.81 20.83 -15.60
CA PRO A 80 14.89 19.42 -16.01
C PRO A 80 15.84 18.59 -15.15
N ASP A 81 16.84 19.25 -14.56
CA ASP A 81 17.86 18.70 -13.70
C ASP A 81 17.40 18.42 -12.27
N ALA A 82 16.20 18.85 -11.90
CA ALA A 82 15.63 18.62 -10.59
C ALA A 82 14.41 17.69 -10.63
N ILE A 83 14.13 17.09 -11.80
CA ILE A 83 13.07 16.10 -11.97
C ILE A 83 13.53 14.75 -11.45
N VAL A 84 12.85 14.22 -10.43
CA VAL A 84 13.06 12.86 -9.93
C VAL A 84 12.66 11.87 -11.01
N GLN A 85 13.55 10.93 -11.28
CA GLN A 85 13.32 9.80 -12.17
C GLN A 85 12.84 8.57 -11.41
N ARG A 86 13.43 8.31 -10.24
CA ARG A 86 13.13 7.14 -9.41
C ARG A 86 13.61 7.29 -7.98
N ILE A 87 12.96 6.57 -7.08
CA ILE A 87 13.30 6.46 -5.67
C ILE A 87 13.85 5.06 -5.43
N LYS A 88 15.04 4.96 -4.85
CA LYS A 88 15.64 3.71 -4.38
C LYS A 88 15.47 3.62 -2.88
N ALA A 89 14.97 2.49 -2.38
CA ALA A 89 15.02 2.15 -0.97
C ALA A 89 15.74 0.81 -0.78
N GLU A 90 16.72 0.78 0.10
CA GLU A 90 17.33 -0.45 0.59
C GLU A 90 16.60 -0.90 1.84
N ASP A 91 16.39 -2.20 2.01
CA ASP A 91 15.90 -2.75 3.26
C ASP A 91 16.83 -2.33 4.41
N PHE A 92 16.30 -2.10 5.61
CA PHE A 92 17.14 -1.67 6.74
C PHE A 92 16.60 -2.15 8.09
N SER A 93 17.51 -2.43 9.02
CA SER A 93 17.16 -2.61 10.43
C SER A 93 17.33 -1.29 11.18
N GLU A 94 16.42 -1.03 12.12
CA GLU A 94 16.51 0.16 12.99
C GLU A 94 17.73 0.05 13.91
N GLN A 95 18.63 1.00 13.80
CA GLN A 95 19.76 1.18 14.71
C GLN A 95 19.49 2.32 15.68
N ASP A 96 18.91 3.42 15.18
CA ASP A 96 18.62 4.62 15.97
C ASP A 96 17.12 4.86 16.08
N SER A 97 16.47 5.12 14.94
CA SER A 97 15.04 5.30 14.81
C SER A 97 14.64 5.06 13.36
N PHE A 98 13.38 4.69 13.15
CA PHE A 98 12.84 4.52 11.80
C PHE A 98 13.17 5.69 10.88
N GLU A 99 12.94 6.93 11.33
CA GLU A 99 13.18 8.14 10.53
C GLU A 99 14.67 8.39 10.25
N ALA A 100 15.55 8.12 11.21
CA ALA A 100 16.99 8.28 11.01
C ALA A 100 17.54 7.27 10.00
N ASP A 101 17.13 6.00 10.11
CA ASP A 101 17.58 4.95 9.20
C ASP A 101 16.92 5.05 7.82
N PHE A 102 15.66 5.49 7.74
CA PHE A 102 15.01 5.83 6.47
C PHE A 102 15.85 6.81 5.64
N ARG A 103 16.33 7.91 6.23
CA ARG A 103 17.15 8.92 5.52
C ARG A 103 18.45 8.35 4.97
N ARG A 104 19.03 7.35 5.63
CA ARG A 104 20.29 6.71 5.21
C ARG A 104 20.05 5.74 4.05
N HIS A 105 18.91 5.06 4.02
CA HIS A 105 18.64 3.95 3.10
C HIS A 105 17.72 4.32 1.92
N VAL A 106 17.21 5.56 1.89
CA VAL A 106 16.43 6.08 0.76
C VAL A 106 17.23 7.09 -0.03
N THR A 107 17.21 6.93 -1.35
CA THR A 107 17.92 7.80 -2.30
C THR A 107 17.02 8.17 -3.47
N PHE A 108 16.93 9.46 -3.77
CA PHE A 108 16.27 10.00 -4.95
C PHE A 108 17.28 10.13 -6.09
N TYR A 109 16.91 9.66 -7.28
CA TYR A 109 17.71 9.76 -8.50
C TYR A 109 17.01 10.71 -9.45
N PHE A 110 17.76 11.67 -10.00
CA PHE A 110 17.23 12.74 -10.85
C PHE A 110 17.60 12.51 -12.32
N LYS A 111 16.85 13.12 -13.24
CA LYS A 111 17.08 13.02 -14.70
C LYS A 111 18.46 13.55 -15.12
N ASP A 112 19.07 14.48 -14.37
CA ASP A 112 20.45 14.96 -14.60
C ASP A 112 21.54 13.98 -14.15
N GLY A 113 21.17 12.85 -13.55
CA GLY A 113 22.10 11.85 -13.00
C GLY A 113 22.59 12.16 -11.58
N THR A 114 22.19 13.28 -10.98
CA THR A 114 22.46 13.56 -9.57
C THR A 114 21.60 12.68 -8.65
N LYS A 115 21.96 12.67 -7.37
CA LYS A 115 21.27 11.91 -6.33
C LYS A 115 21.17 12.74 -5.06
N ALA A 116 20.11 12.52 -4.29
CA ALA A 116 19.94 13.14 -2.98
C ALA A 116 19.33 12.16 -1.99
N HIS A 117 19.72 12.29 -0.73
CA HIS A 117 19.08 11.64 0.40
C HIS A 117 18.13 12.62 1.07
N PRO A 118 16.98 12.17 1.60
CA PRO A 118 16.12 13.01 2.42
C PRO A 118 16.85 13.51 3.66
N THR A 119 16.62 14.77 4.00
CA THR A 119 17.06 15.40 5.24
C THR A 119 15.92 15.41 6.26
N GLU A 120 16.20 15.85 7.49
CA GLU A 120 15.16 16.02 8.52
C GLU A 120 14.07 17.02 8.09
N GLY A 121 14.45 18.06 7.33
CA GLY A 121 13.52 19.09 6.85
C GLY A 121 12.61 18.60 5.74
N ASP A 122 13.01 17.56 5.00
CA ASP A 122 12.22 17.00 3.92
C ASP A 122 11.08 16.12 4.46
N ILE A 123 11.26 15.49 5.62
CA ILE A 123 10.28 14.60 6.23
C ILE A 123 9.23 15.43 6.96
N TRP A 124 8.01 15.42 6.45
CA TRP A 124 6.89 16.14 7.05
C TRP A 124 6.24 15.35 8.16
N SER A 125 6.06 14.05 7.98
CA SER A 125 5.57 13.17 9.03
C SER A 125 6.09 11.75 8.82
N SER A 126 6.27 11.04 9.92
CA SER A 126 6.61 9.61 9.91
C SER A 126 5.84 8.95 11.03
N VAL A 127 5.32 7.75 10.80
CA VAL A 127 4.68 6.93 11.83
C VAL A 127 5.15 5.49 11.67
N ALA A 128 5.59 4.88 12.76
CA ALA A 128 5.90 3.45 12.82
C ALA A 128 5.00 2.82 13.90
N LEU A 129 4.18 1.86 13.48
CA LEU A 129 3.13 1.24 14.27
C LEU A 129 3.19 -0.28 14.10
N GLY A 130 3.75 -0.95 15.11
CA GLY A 130 4.00 -2.39 15.03
C GLY A 130 4.89 -2.73 13.84
N ASN A 131 4.35 -3.51 12.90
CA ASN A 131 5.06 -3.91 11.68
C ASN A 131 4.76 -3.02 10.46
N HIS A 132 4.05 -1.90 10.62
CA HIS A 132 3.73 -1.00 9.50
C HIS A 132 4.33 0.37 9.77
N ALA A 133 4.85 1.01 8.74
CA ALA A 133 5.32 2.37 8.85
C ALA A 133 5.08 3.17 7.57
N TYR A 134 4.89 4.48 7.74
CA TYR A 134 4.63 5.40 6.65
C TYR A 134 5.51 6.63 6.83
N VAL A 135 6.08 7.13 5.72
CA VAL A 135 6.82 8.40 5.69
C VAL A 135 6.19 9.30 4.65
N THR A 136 5.79 10.50 5.08
CA THR A 136 5.41 11.60 4.20
C THR A 136 6.56 12.58 4.11
N LEU A 137 7.00 12.89 2.89
CA LEU A 137 8.14 13.77 2.65
C LEU A 137 7.98 14.61 1.38
N HIS A 138 8.60 15.77 1.37
CA HIS A 138 8.90 16.50 0.15
C HIS A 138 10.09 15.90 -0.57
N TYR A 139 10.13 16.08 -1.88
CA TYR A 139 11.31 15.73 -2.65
C TYR A 139 12.49 16.63 -2.22
N PRO A 140 13.69 16.06 -2.01
CA PRO A 140 14.84 16.80 -1.48
C PRO A 140 15.42 17.84 -2.47
N LYS A 141 15.02 17.79 -3.74
CA LYS A 141 15.37 18.75 -4.80
C LYS A 141 14.22 18.83 -5.80
N GLY A 142 14.04 20.01 -6.41
CA GLY A 142 13.25 20.20 -7.61
C GLY A 142 11.85 20.73 -7.39
N ALA A 143 10.93 20.29 -8.24
CA ALA A 143 9.54 20.71 -8.18
C ALA A 143 8.94 20.41 -6.80
N ASP A 144 8.00 21.26 -6.38
CA ASP A 144 7.28 21.09 -5.12
C ASP A 144 6.40 19.84 -5.22
N ARG A 145 6.99 18.70 -4.87
CA ARG A 145 6.41 17.36 -4.97
C ARG A 145 6.50 16.69 -3.62
N ILE A 146 5.47 15.90 -3.35
CA ILE A 146 5.30 15.20 -2.09
C ILE A 146 5.14 13.71 -2.36
N ALA A 147 5.66 12.89 -1.44
CA ALA A 147 5.47 11.45 -1.47
C ALA A 147 5.03 10.89 -0.13
N VAL A 148 4.35 9.76 -0.21
CA VAL A 148 4.08 8.85 0.90
C VAL A 148 4.75 7.53 0.56
N LEU A 149 5.65 7.05 1.42
CA LEU A 149 6.33 5.77 1.27
C LEU A 149 5.86 4.81 2.37
N GLU A 150 5.47 3.60 1.99
CA GLU A 150 4.98 2.57 2.89
C GLU A 150 6.02 1.48 3.13
N TYR A 151 6.21 1.11 4.39
CA TYR A 151 7.13 0.08 4.83
C TYR A 151 6.41 -0.97 5.67
N THR A 152 6.82 -2.22 5.53
CA THR A 152 6.46 -3.30 6.46
C THR A 152 7.71 -3.87 7.09
N LYS A 153 7.68 -4.10 8.40
CA LYS A 153 8.72 -4.80 9.13
C LYS A 153 8.56 -6.30 8.91
N GLN A 154 9.60 -6.93 8.37
CA GLN A 154 9.71 -8.38 8.29
C GLN A 154 10.95 -8.79 9.09
N GLU A 155 10.72 -9.62 10.10
CA GLU A 155 11.72 -9.96 11.11
C GLU A 155 12.28 -8.71 11.80
N LYS A 156 13.44 -8.21 11.35
CA LYS A 156 14.11 -7.02 11.88
C LYS A 156 14.28 -5.91 10.87
N ASN A 157 13.90 -6.15 9.61
CA ASN A 157 14.14 -5.22 8.52
C ASN A 157 12.84 -4.55 8.07
N TRP A 158 12.89 -3.25 7.87
CA TRP A 158 11.88 -2.49 7.15
C TRP A 158 12.08 -2.66 5.66
N ILE A 159 11.00 -3.03 4.99
CA ILE A 159 10.97 -3.31 3.55
C ILE A 159 9.96 -2.38 2.91
N LEU A 160 10.40 -1.58 1.94
CA LEU A 160 9.52 -0.72 1.15
C LEU A 160 8.47 -1.59 0.43
N LYS A 161 7.19 -1.26 0.56
CA LYS A 161 6.09 -1.96 -0.13
C LYS A 161 5.61 -1.20 -1.34
N GLY A 162 5.51 0.12 -1.22
CA GLY A 162 5.08 0.99 -2.30
C GLY A 162 5.18 2.45 -1.90
N GLY A 163 4.66 3.30 -2.77
CA GLY A 163 4.55 4.72 -2.47
C GLY A 163 3.65 5.44 -3.46
N LEU A 164 3.21 6.60 -3.02
CA LEU A 164 2.37 7.54 -3.76
C LEU A 164 3.14 8.85 -3.87
N HIS A 165 2.96 9.57 -4.96
CA HIS A 165 3.57 10.87 -5.17
C HIS A 165 2.66 11.75 -6.01
N ASP A 166 2.72 13.07 -5.77
CA ASP A 166 1.94 14.07 -6.50
C ASP A 166 2.65 15.43 -6.50
N ASP A 167 2.26 16.25 -7.47
CA ASP A 167 2.63 17.67 -7.54
C ASP A 167 1.83 18.47 -6.54
N VAL A 168 2.48 19.39 -5.83
CA VAL A 168 1.80 20.33 -4.95
C VAL A 168 1.25 21.49 -5.79
N GLN A 169 -0.07 21.53 -5.96
CA GLN A 169 -0.74 22.51 -6.81
C GLN A 169 -1.35 23.68 -6.01
N ASN A 170 -1.65 24.79 -6.70
CA ASN A 170 -2.45 25.88 -6.16
C ASN A 170 -3.93 25.49 -6.23
N ILE A 171 -4.49 25.04 -5.12
CA ILE A 171 -5.87 24.54 -5.09
C ILE A 171 -6.81 25.71 -4.80
N LYS A 172 -7.93 25.78 -5.53
CA LYS A 172 -9.02 26.73 -5.24
C LYS A 172 -9.98 26.09 -4.24
N LYS A 173 -10.63 26.94 -3.43
CA LYS A 173 -11.49 26.59 -2.29
C LYS A 173 -12.42 25.39 -2.57
N ASP A 174 -12.52 24.51 -1.58
CA ASP A 174 -13.32 23.29 -1.57
C ASP A 174 -14.79 23.50 -2.04
N ASP A 175 -15.24 22.69 -2.99
CA ASP A 175 -16.61 22.64 -3.53
C ASP A 175 -17.47 21.50 -2.94
N GLY A 176 -16.95 20.75 -1.94
CA GLY A 176 -17.65 19.64 -1.27
C GLY A 176 -16.79 18.38 -1.02
N SER A 177 -15.49 18.46 -1.28
CA SER A 177 -14.49 17.39 -1.23
C SER A 177 -14.12 16.88 0.17
N THR A 178 -14.40 17.62 1.25
CA THR A 178 -14.21 17.08 2.62
C THR A 178 -15.10 15.86 2.89
N ARG A 179 -16.26 15.76 2.22
CA ARG A 179 -17.25 14.67 2.39
C ARG A 179 -17.47 14.29 3.87
N GLY A 180 -17.62 15.31 4.73
CA GLY A 180 -17.86 15.14 6.17
C GLY A 180 -16.62 15.11 7.07
N LEU A 181 -15.40 14.98 6.52
CA LEU A 181 -14.17 14.99 7.31
C LEU A 181 -13.83 16.39 7.86
N ASN A 182 -13.48 16.45 9.14
CA ASN A 182 -13.00 17.63 9.85
C ASN A 182 -11.49 17.88 9.60
N LEU A 183 -11.11 18.07 8.33
CA LEU A 183 -9.75 18.45 7.97
C LEU A 183 -9.39 19.83 8.58
N PRO A 184 -8.14 20.05 9.01
CA PRO A 184 -7.72 21.31 9.59
C PRO A 184 -7.55 22.45 8.58
N PHE A 185 -7.76 22.15 7.29
CA PHE A 185 -7.63 23.06 6.16
C PHE A 185 -8.89 22.97 5.29
N SER A 186 -9.23 24.09 4.63
CA SER A 186 -10.42 24.21 3.78
C SER A 186 -10.11 24.10 2.28
N THR A 187 -8.87 23.84 1.91
CA THR A 187 -8.40 23.83 0.52
C THR A 187 -7.19 22.92 0.46
N PHE A 188 -7.36 21.77 -0.19
CA PHE A 188 -6.41 20.66 -0.13
C PHE A 188 -6.53 19.74 -1.34
N GLN A 189 -5.46 19.00 -1.58
CA GLN A 189 -5.38 17.94 -2.57
C GLN A 189 -5.56 16.63 -1.82
N SER A 190 -6.23 15.67 -2.45
CA SER A 190 -6.40 14.34 -1.90
C SER A 190 -5.96 13.30 -2.91
N ILE A 191 -5.11 12.38 -2.47
CA ILE A 191 -4.75 11.20 -3.22
C ILE A 191 -5.24 10.00 -2.41
N MET A 192 -5.92 9.10 -3.10
CA MET A 192 -6.32 7.82 -2.54
C MET A 192 -5.65 6.72 -3.35
N SER A 193 -5.09 5.74 -2.67
CA SER A 193 -4.64 4.52 -3.33
C SER A 193 -5.00 3.31 -2.50
N SER A 194 -5.44 2.27 -3.19
CA SER A 194 -5.40 0.93 -2.62
C SER A 194 -4.04 0.33 -2.95
N LEU A 195 -3.21 0.14 -1.93
CA LEU A 195 -1.83 -0.32 -2.07
C LEU A 195 -1.72 -1.85 -2.16
N THR A 196 -2.83 -2.56 -1.92
CA THR A 196 -2.93 -4.01 -2.13
C THR A 196 -3.81 -4.32 -3.33
N LEU A 197 -3.46 -5.37 -4.08
CA LEU A 197 -4.24 -5.89 -5.20
C LEU A 197 -5.69 -6.27 -4.82
N ASN A 198 -5.96 -6.42 -3.52
CA ASN A 198 -7.24 -6.86 -2.97
C ASN A 198 -8.10 -5.73 -2.37
N GLY A 199 -7.62 -4.48 -2.27
CA GLY A 199 -8.41 -3.39 -1.69
C GLY A 199 -8.09 -3.08 -0.22
N ASP A 200 -7.44 -3.99 0.50
CA ASP A 200 -7.46 -4.07 1.97
C ASP A 200 -6.68 -2.94 2.67
N ASP A 201 -5.49 -2.58 2.17
CA ASP A 201 -4.74 -1.43 2.67
C ASP A 201 -4.98 -0.21 1.77
N SER A 202 -5.86 0.67 2.23
CA SER A 202 -6.16 1.92 1.56
C SER A 202 -5.49 3.08 2.30
N VAL A 203 -4.86 3.97 1.54
CA VAL A 203 -4.22 5.18 2.03
C VAL A 203 -4.99 6.38 1.50
N TRP A 204 -5.41 7.25 2.42
CA TRP A 204 -5.98 8.56 2.14
C TRP A 204 -4.99 9.62 2.57
N PHE A 205 -4.49 10.36 1.59
CA PHE A 205 -3.50 11.38 1.81
C PHE A 205 -4.08 12.74 1.45
N PHE A 206 -4.16 13.62 2.43
CA PHE A 206 -4.67 14.98 2.29
C PHE A 206 -3.51 15.96 2.49
N HIS A 207 -3.31 16.89 1.55
CA HIS A 207 -2.19 17.82 1.66
C HIS A 207 -2.49 19.21 1.11
N THR A 208 -1.70 20.15 1.59
CA THR A 208 -1.58 21.52 1.13
C THR A 208 -0.10 21.79 0.82
N LYS A 209 0.25 23.06 0.56
CA LYS A 209 1.66 23.47 0.42
C LYS A 209 2.51 23.39 1.68
N SER A 210 1.92 23.19 2.85
CA SER A 210 2.66 23.24 4.11
C SER A 210 2.15 22.27 5.17
N GLN A 211 1.05 21.58 4.90
CA GLN A 211 0.39 20.71 5.86
C GLN A 211 -0.08 19.43 5.20
N THR A 212 0.03 18.31 5.90
CA THR A 212 -0.40 16.98 5.48
C THR A 212 -1.15 16.26 6.57
N ILE A 213 -2.07 15.40 6.16
CA ILE A 213 -2.57 14.32 6.97
C ILE A 213 -2.64 13.06 6.11
N LEU A 214 -2.01 12.01 6.60
CA LEU A 214 -2.16 10.63 6.17
C LEU A 214 -3.17 9.94 7.08
N LEU A 215 -4.11 9.23 6.47
CA LEU A 215 -5.03 8.29 7.10
C LEU A 215 -4.89 6.94 6.39
N THR A 216 -4.81 5.86 7.14
CA THR A 216 -4.87 4.51 6.59
C THR A 216 -5.48 3.54 7.60
N VAL A 217 -5.63 2.29 7.19
CA VAL A 217 -6.13 1.19 8.01
C VAL A 217 -5.17 0.03 7.83
N VAL A 218 -4.75 -0.56 8.94
CA VAL A 218 -3.88 -1.73 8.96
C VAL A 218 -4.47 -2.79 9.88
N PRO A 219 -4.13 -4.08 9.73
CA PRO A 219 -4.49 -5.10 10.71
C PRO A 219 -4.10 -4.69 12.12
N LYS A 220 -4.83 -5.14 13.15
CA LYS A 220 -4.49 -4.83 14.54
C LYS A 220 -3.02 -5.10 14.84
N GLN A 221 -2.31 -4.05 15.24
CA GLN A 221 -0.90 -4.13 15.59
C GLN A 221 -0.74 -4.30 17.11
N ASP A 222 0.22 -5.12 17.53
CA ASP A 222 0.71 -5.10 18.91
C ASP A 222 1.75 -3.98 19.03
N VAL A 223 1.31 -2.82 19.48
CA VAL A 223 2.15 -1.63 19.58
C VAL A 223 2.90 -1.68 20.90
N GLN A 224 4.16 -2.09 20.85
CA GLN A 224 5.05 -2.07 22.01
C GLN A 224 5.89 -0.78 21.97
N GLY A 225 5.74 0.09 22.97
CA GLY A 225 6.60 1.28 23.09
C GLY A 225 6.11 2.28 24.14
N GLU A 226 7.05 2.84 24.91
CA GLU A 226 6.79 3.87 25.92
C GLU A 226 6.41 5.25 25.33
N ASP A 227 6.62 5.43 24.02
CA ASP A 227 6.41 6.70 23.31
C ASP A 227 4.92 7.02 23.06
N TRP A 228 4.05 6.00 23.04
CA TRP A 228 2.63 6.17 22.78
C TRP A 228 1.86 6.46 24.08
N LYS A 229 1.21 7.61 24.14
CA LYS A 229 0.40 8.05 25.28
C LYS A 229 -1.07 7.85 25.01
N GLU A 230 -1.79 7.35 26.01
CA GLU A 230 -3.24 7.20 25.92
C GLU A 230 -3.96 8.56 25.95
N THR A 231 -5.05 8.67 25.18
CA THR A 231 -6.00 9.77 25.23
C THR A 231 -7.41 9.28 24.91
N THR A 232 -8.42 10.01 25.35
CA THR A 232 -9.81 9.79 24.93
C THR A 232 -10.20 10.75 23.80
N LEU A 233 -10.87 10.24 22.77
CA LEU A 233 -11.56 11.00 21.72
C LEU A 233 -12.93 11.49 22.26
N ALA A 234 -13.62 12.44 21.61
CA ALA A 234 -14.91 12.91 22.16
C ALA A 234 -16.04 11.89 22.09
N ASN A 235 -15.95 10.94 21.17
CA ASN A 235 -16.90 9.82 21.10
C ASN A 235 -16.67 8.80 22.24
N GLY A 236 -15.73 9.06 23.16
CA GLY A 236 -15.40 8.16 24.27
C GLY A 236 -14.39 7.06 23.91
N GLN A 237 -14.00 6.95 22.64
CA GLN A 237 -13.04 5.95 22.17
C GLN A 237 -11.63 6.24 22.72
N THR A 238 -10.95 5.20 23.16
CA THR A 238 -9.53 5.26 23.50
C THR A 238 -8.70 5.35 22.23
N ALA A 239 -7.80 6.32 22.20
CA ALA A 239 -6.79 6.49 21.18
C ALA A 239 -5.42 6.65 21.84
N TYR A 240 -4.38 6.52 21.03
CA TYR A 240 -2.99 6.65 21.46
C TYR A 240 -2.30 7.65 20.55
N PHE A 241 -1.37 8.42 21.10
CA PHE A 241 -0.67 9.42 20.33
C PHE A 241 0.81 9.52 20.70
N GLU A 242 1.59 9.98 19.74
CA GLU A 242 2.95 10.48 19.95
C GLU A 242 3.08 11.87 19.31
N GLN A 243 4.00 12.68 19.82
CA GLN A 243 4.29 14.02 19.29
C GLN A 243 5.78 14.28 19.32
N LYS A 244 6.33 14.68 18.17
CA LYS A 244 7.74 15.08 18.03
C LYS A 244 7.80 16.32 17.15
N GLN A 245 8.38 17.41 17.67
CA GLN A 245 8.72 18.62 16.90
C GLN A 245 7.58 19.20 16.03
N GLY A 246 6.36 19.31 16.58
CA GLY A 246 5.21 19.86 15.84
C GLY A 246 4.53 18.89 14.87
N LYS A 247 5.05 17.67 14.76
CA LYS A 247 4.42 16.53 14.09
C LYS A 247 3.68 15.71 15.15
N ALA A 248 2.49 15.23 14.79
CA ALA A 248 1.70 14.36 15.66
C ALA A 248 1.31 13.11 14.89
N ASN A 249 1.29 11.99 15.62
CA ASN A 249 0.66 10.76 15.17
C ASN A 249 -0.40 10.37 16.19
N LEU A 250 -1.50 9.80 15.72
CA LEU A 250 -2.57 9.28 16.54
C LEU A 250 -3.06 7.97 15.92
N TYR A 251 -3.36 6.97 16.73
CA TYR A 251 -4.11 5.81 16.26
C TYR A 251 -5.21 5.44 17.24
N TYR A 252 -6.22 4.74 16.72
CA TYR A 252 -7.21 4.04 17.52
C TYR A 252 -7.46 2.65 16.91
N VAL A 253 -8.07 1.77 17.70
CA VAL A 253 -8.41 0.41 17.27
C VAL A 253 -9.92 0.29 17.15
N GLU A 254 -10.38 -0.28 16.04
CA GLU A 254 -11.79 -0.54 15.74
C GLU A 254 -11.86 -1.87 14.97
N ASP A 255 -12.76 -2.79 15.36
CA ASP A 255 -13.02 -4.08 14.70
C ASP A 255 -11.78 -4.89 14.24
N ASN A 256 -10.79 -4.99 15.13
CA ASN A 256 -9.51 -5.69 14.88
C ASN A 256 -8.65 -5.06 13.77
N GLN A 257 -8.89 -3.80 13.47
CA GLN A 257 -8.07 -2.95 12.63
C GLN A 257 -7.52 -1.79 13.47
N THR A 258 -6.38 -1.26 13.05
CA THR A 258 -5.81 -0.05 13.62
C THR A 258 -5.89 1.05 12.58
N VAL A 259 -6.36 2.23 13.00
CA VAL A 259 -6.53 3.40 12.15
C VAL A 259 -5.49 4.44 12.53
N PRO A 260 -4.29 4.42 11.92
CA PRO A 260 -3.30 5.46 12.11
C PRO A 260 -3.63 6.75 11.33
N LEU A 261 -3.36 7.86 11.99
CA LEU A 261 -3.39 9.23 11.50
C LEU A 261 -2.01 9.83 11.75
N SER A 262 -1.37 10.35 10.70
CA SER A 262 -0.05 10.97 10.79
C SER A 262 -0.01 12.27 10.03
N GLY A 263 0.64 13.30 10.56
CA GLY A 263 0.76 14.57 9.85
C GLY A 263 1.63 15.59 10.57
N ASN A 264 2.04 16.62 9.83
CA ASN A 264 2.71 17.79 10.39
C ASN A 264 1.70 18.82 10.94
N VAL A 265 0.70 18.32 11.67
CA VAL A 265 -0.37 19.09 12.30
C VAL A 265 -0.42 18.80 13.80
N SER A 266 -1.10 19.65 14.56
CA SER A 266 -1.22 19.44 16.00
C SER A 266 -2.07 18.21 16.35
N LEU A 267 -1.82 17.60 17.50
CA LEU A 267 -2.68 16.53 18.02
C LEU A 267 -4.15 16.96 18.15
N ALA A 268 -4.41 18.22 18.51
CA ALA A 268 -5.78 18.72 18.61
C ALA A 268 -6.50 18.64 17.25
N GLN A 269 -5.80 18.91 16.16
CA GLN A 269 -6.31 18.76 14.80
C GLN A 269 -6.53 17.29 14.44
N LEU A 270 -5.59 16.39 14.73
CA LEU A 270 -5.78 14.95 14.51
C LEU A 270 -6.96 14.38 15.31
N LYS A 271 -7.10 14.78 16.58
CA LYS A 271 -8.25 14.37 17.42
C LYS A 271 -9.58 14.91 16.90
N LYS A 272 -9.59 16.05 16.21
CA LYS A 272 -10.80 16.61 15.58
C LYS A 272 -11.13 15.82 14.30
N MET A 273 -10.14 15.50 13.49
CA MET A 273 -10.30 14.68 12.29
C MET A 273 -10.77 13.26 12.62
N ALA A 274 -10.17 12.60 13.61
CA ALA A 274 -10.54 11.24 14.03
C ALA A 274 -12.03 11.09 14.36
N ARG A 275 -12.69 12.14 14.85
CA ARG A 275 -14.12 12.12 15.21
C ARG A 275 -15.08 12.11 14.03
N SER A 276 -14.62 12.56 12.87
CA SER A 276 -15.44 12.62 11.65
C SER A 276 -15.19 11.45 10.71
N ILE A 277 -14.22 10.58 11.03
CA ILE A 277 -13.94 9.39 10.24
C ILE A 277 -15.11 8.43 10.46
N ALA A 278 -15.68 7.92 9.38
CA ALA A 278 -16.70 6.89 9.46
C ALA A 278 -16.14 5.59 10.05
N PRO A 279 -16.99 4.69 10.58
CA PRO A 279 -16.56 3.37 11.03
C PRO A 279 -15.83 2.59 9.92
N VAL A 280 -14.82 1.81 10.28
CA VAL A 280 -13.98 1.05 9.32
C VAL A 280 -14.77 0.04 8.48
N ASP A 281 -15.93 -0.43 8.95
CA ASP A 281 -16.83 -1.32 8.23
C ASP A 281 -17.80 -0.58 7.28
N SER A 282 -17.77 0.75 7.27
CA SER A 282 -18.58 1.59 6.38
C SER A 282 -18.13 1.46 4.93
N ALA A 283 -19.11 1.29 4.03
CA ALA A 283 -18.87 1.31 2.59
C ALA A 283 -18.31 2.65 2.07
N ASP A 284 -18.52 3.73 2.83
CA ASP A 284 -18.05 5.08 2.49
C ASP A 284 -16.76 5.47 3.23
N PHE A 285 -16.16 4.56 4.01
CA PHE A 285 -14.94 4.86 4.76
C PHE A 285 -13.87 5.54 3.88
N PRO A 286 -13.22 6.62 4.36
CA PRO A 286 -13.30 7.22 5.69
C PRO A 286 -14.40 8.28 5.83
N TYR A 287 -15.20 8.49 4.79
CA TYR A 287 -16.20 9.55 4.70
C TYR A 287 -17.51 9.15 5.38
N SER A 288 -18.16 10.13 5.98
CA SER A 288 -19.42 10.00 6.73
C SER A 288 -20.64 10.42 5.92
#